data_AF-A0A4U3AQ50-F1
#
_entry.id   AF-A0A4U3AQ50-F1
#
_cell.length_a   1.000
_cell.length_b   1.000
_cell.length_c   1.000
_cell.angle_alpha   90.00
_cell.angle_beta   90.00
_cell.angle_gamma   90.00
#
_symmetry.space_group_name_H-M   'P 1'
#
loop_
_entity.id
_entity.type
_entity.pdbx_description
1 polymer ?
#
loop_
_entity_poly.entity_id
_entity_poly.type
_entity_poly.pdbx_seq_one_letter_code
_entity_poly.pdbx_strand_id
1 'polypeptide(L)'
;LRMNPSADKDVMLLIDKPQSNFAIQVIADYAPTKEGDEGGLLIYQNEQNKVEFLESYSANSSQINKEWMAICKEEQWDFYTKSDTFFDYADNDSLAAKRIGVVLKRGTAEGFVPLDINKIIMTTSNMLRLRQLYGNYKVVLKDAAGNTLSTNIVAAAHTGIDILLPSLEFEGIIEIYDEENELIAKKQATFYGGDMYCMGSSLQIKMDSNELNTTDPTNLGYMVNNERIVKMTIVNDNIGAATNIKLSIQQYMEKVGYTWALISLDGTNYSNEIQIDSVAAQDTRDFWVKVAKDTNFLAFEPIYFNIHLKHN
;
A
#
# COMPACT_ATOMS: atom_id res chain seq x y z
N LEU A 1 -7.31 28.88 0.77
CA LEU A 1 -6.34 29.99 0.90
C LEU A 1 -6.46 30.86 -0.33
N ARG A 2 -6.63 32.18 -0.21
CA ARG A 2 -6.72 33.10 -1.34
C ARG A 2 -5.37 33.77 -1.63
N MET A 3 -4.90 33.69 -2.87
CA MET A 3 -3.75 34.45 -3.39
C MET A 3 -4.28 35.59 -4.25
N ASN A 4 -4.02 36.84 -3.85
CA ASN A 4 -4.43 38.02 -4.61
C ASN A 4 -3.31 38.47 -5.55
N PRO A 5 -3.62 38.96 -6.76
CA PRO A 5 -2.62 39.54 -7.65
C PRO A 5 -1.89 40.72 -6.99
N SER A 6 -0.63 40.89 -7.36
CA SER A 6 0.23 41.97 -6.90
C SER A 6 0.90 42.62 -8.11
N ALA A 7 0.94 43.96 -8.16
CA ALA A 7 1.51 44.68 -9.30
C ALA A 7 3.04 44.52 -9.39
N ASP A 8 3.72 44.38 -8.25
CA ASP A 8 5.17 44.52 -8.17
C ASP A 8 5.92 43.18 -8.19
N LYS A 9 5.24 42.07 -7.87
CA LYS A 9 5.85 40.75 -7.70
C LYS A 9 4.86 39.60 -7.82
N ASP A 10 5.38 38.45 -8.24
CA ASP A 10 4.67 37.17 -8.20
C ASP A 10 4.33 36.82 -6.74
N VAL A 11 3.16 36.24 -6.54
CA VAL A 11 2.72 35.73 -5.24
C VAL A 11 2.96 34.23 -5.22
N MET A 12 3.70 33.75 -4.22
CA MET A 12 4.12 32.35 -4.15
C MET A 12 3.74 31.75 -2.79
N LEU A 13 3.24 30.52 -2.83
CA LEU A 13 3.16 29.63 -1.69
C LEU A 13 4.11 28.47 -1.95
N LEU A 14 5.17 28.36 -1.15
CA LEU A 14 6.18 27.33 -1.31
C LEU A 14 6.33 26.51 -0.02
N ILE A 15 6.55 25.22 -0.20
CA ILE A 15 6.89 24.26 0.85
C ILE A 15 8.16 23.51 0.45
N ASP A 16 8.89 22.99 1.44
CA ASP A 16 10.13 22.27 1.17
C ASP A 16 9.84 20.94 0.47
N LYS A 17 10.67 20.62 -0.54
CA LYS A 17 10.53 19.37 -1.29
C LYS A 17 10.89 18.18 -0.39
N PRO A 18 10.06 17.11 -0.36
CA PRO A 18 10.46 15.85 0.25
C PRO A 18 11.74 15.29 -0.39
N GLN A 19 12.56 14.61 0.40
CA GLN A 19 13.82 14.02 -0.07
C GLN A 19 13.61 12.86 -1.05
N SER A 20 12.53 12.09 -0.88
CA SER A 20 12.18 10.97 -1.75
C SER A 20 11.36 11.39 -2.97
N ASN A 21 11.09 10.44 -3.85
CA ASN A 21 10.02 10.52 -4.84
C ASN A 21 8.70 10.87 -4.14
N PHE A 22 7.91 11.71 -4.78
CA PHE A 22 6.63 12.16 -4.24
C PHE A 22 5.74 12.68 -5.37
N ALA A 23 4.46 12.84 -5.10
CA ALA A 23 3.51 13.53 -5.96
C ALA A 23 2.86 14.67 -5.17
N ILE A 24 2.54 15.78 -5.86
CA ILE A 24 1.73 16.87 -5.33
C ILE A 24 0.51 17.07 -6.22
N GLN A 25 -0.64 17.32 -5.61
CA GLN A 25 -1.86 17.72 -6.29
C GLN A 25 -2.37 19.00 -5.64
N VAL A 26 -2.72 19.97 -6.47
CA VAL A 26 -3.32 21.24 -6.05
C VAL A 26 -4.70 21.32 -6.66
N ILE A 27 -5.70 21.54 -5.81
CA ILE A 27 -7.10 21.78 -6.19
C ILE A 27 -7.37 23.25 -5.92
N ALA A 28 -7.66 24.02 -6.96
CA ALA A 28 -7.87 25.45 -6.89
C ALA A 28 -9.01 25.93 -7.79
N ASP A 29 -9.69 26.98 -7.36
CA ASP A 29 -10.58 27.76 -8.21
C ASP A 29 -9.79 28.94 -8.79
N TYR A 30 -9.47 28.84 -10.07
CA TYR A 30 -8.74 29.86 -10.81
C TYR A 30 -9.17 29.83 -12.27
N ALA A 31 -9.50 31.00 -12.82
CA ALA A 31 -10.02 31.15 -14.17
C ALA A 31 -9.45 32.43 -14.79
N PRO A 32 -8.26 32.38 -15.41
CA PRO A 32 -7.67 33.51 -16.11
C PRO A 32 -8.67 34.19 -17.04
N THR A 33 -8.78 35.51 -16.95
CA THR A 33 -9.73 36.27 -17.81
C THR A 33 -9.06 37.12 -18.88
N LYS A 34 -7.73 37.18 -18.87
CA LYS A 34 -6.94 37.95 -19.84
C LYS A 34 -5.52 37.42 -19.99
N GLU A 35 -4.89 37.81 -21.09
CA GLU A 35 -3.49 37.49 -21.36
C GLU A 35 -2.56 37.98 -20.24
N GLY A 36 -1.64 37.11 -19.83
CA GLY A 36 -0.70 37.34 -18.72
C GLY A 36 -1.28 37.08 -17.32
N ASP A 37 -2.60 36.88 -17.16
CA ASP A 37 -3.19 36.33 -15.94
C ASP A 37 -2.88 34.84 -15.89
N GLU A 38 -1.81 34.49 -15.18
CA GLU A 38 -1.27 33.14 -15.15
C GLU A 38 -1.04 32.70 -13.70
N GLY A 39 -1.29 31.41 -13.44
CA GLY A 39 -1.09 30.82 -12.14
C GLY A 39 -1.16 29.31 -12.18
N GLY A 40 -0.49 28.64 -11.25
CA GLY A 40 -0.39 27.19 -11.25
C GLY A 40 0.74 26.67 -10.39
N LEU A 41 1.29 25.51 -10.76
CA LEU A 41 2.35 24.85 -10.01
C LEU A 41 3.71 25.52 -10.26
N LEU A 42 4.52 25.58 -9.20
CA LEU A 42 5.88 26.10 -9.23
C LEU A 42 6.83 25.07 -8.63
N ILE A 43 7.79 24.61 -9.42
CA ILE A 43 8.93 23.81 -8.99
C ILE A 43 10.13 24.77 -8.86
N TYR A 44 10.66 24.94 -7.65
CA TYR A 44 11.55 26.04 -7.34
C TYR A 44 12.91 25.57 -6.80
N GLN A 45 13.99 25.95 -7.49
CA GLN A 45 15.35 25.83 -6.98
C GLN A 45 15.90 27.20 -6.55
N ASN A 46 15.76 28.21 -7.41
CA ASN A 46 16.10 29.62 -7.18
C ASN A 46 15.39 30.50 -8.25
N GLU A 47 15.60 31.82 -8.22
CA GLU A 47 14.97 32.75 -9.18
C GLU A 47 15.33 32.49 -10.65
N GLN A 48 16.53 31.97 -10.92
CA GLN A 48 17.01 31.67 -12.27
C GLN A 48 16.61 30.25 -12.73
N ASN A 49 16.44 29.33 -11.79
CA ASN A 49 16.15 27.92 -12.04
C ASN A 49 14.83 27.54 -11.36
N LYS A 50 13.77 27.55 -12.16
CA LYS A 50 12.42 27.16 -11.76
C LYS A 50 11.66 26.63 -12.97
N VAL A 51 10.70 25.75 -12.71
CA VAL A 51 9.73 25.27 -13.69
C VAL A 51 8.36 25.76 -13.27
N GLU A 52 7.65 26.40 -14.19
CA GLU A 52 6.32 26.95 -14.00
C GLU A 52 5.35 26.16 -14.88
N PHE A 53 4.34 25.53 -14.27
CA PHE A 53 3.26 24.84 -14.97
C PHE A 53 1.95 25.60 -14.69
N LEU A 54 1.59 26.48 -15.62
CA LEU A 54 0.62 27.54 -15.41
C LEU A 54 -0.64 27.33 -16.24
N GLU A 55 -1.79 27.52 -15.61
CA GLU A 55 -3.04 27.82 -16.31
C GLU A 55 -2.97 29.26 -16.80
N SER A 56 -3.42 29.50 -18.02
CA SER A 56 -3.34 30.80 -18.69
C SER A 56 -4.60 31.09 -19.50
N TYR A 57 -4.88 32.36 -19.75
CA TYR A 57 -6.03 32.74 -20.55
C TYR A 57 -5.88 32.27 -22.00
N SER A 58 -6.90 31.56 -22.49
CA SER A 58 -7.04 31.22 -23.91
C SER A 58 -8.43 31.60 -24.40
N ALA A 59 -8.49 32.52 -25.37
CA ALA A 59 -9.74 32.97 -25.98
C ALA A 59 -10.52 31.85 -26.70
N ASN A 60 -9.84 30.73 -27.01
CA ASN A 60 -10.39 29.60 -27.76
C ASN A 60 -10.61 28.35 -26.89
N SER A 61 -10.22 28.38 -25.62
CA SER A 61 -10.45 27.27 -24.69
C SER A 61 -11.68 27.55 -23.84
N SER A 62 -12.60 26.58 -23.79
CA SER A 62 -13.66 26.53 -22.79
C SER A 62 -13.27 25.72 -21.55
N GLN A 63 -12.12 25.03 -21.59
CA GLN A 63 -11.63 24.22 -20.49
C GLN A 63 -10.77 25.07 -19.56
N ILE A 64 -11.14 25.03 -18.28
CA ILE A 64 -10.42 25.64 -17.17
C ILE A 64 -10.04 24.48 -16.24
N ASN A 65 -8.75 24.20 -16.10
CA ASN A 65 -8.31 23.11 -15.24
C ASN A 65 -8.28 23.61 -13.79
N LYS A 66 -9.06 22.95 -12.93
CA LYS A 66 -9.12 23.26 -11.50
C LYS A 66 -8.15 22.45 -10.66
N GLU A 67 -7.52 21.44 -11.27
CA GLU A 67 -6.59 20.57 -10.57
C GLU A 67 -5.33 20.35 -11.39
N TRP A 68 -4.20 20.56 -10.72
CA TRP A 68 -2.87 20.35 -11.28
C TRP A 68 -2.14 19.33 -10.43
N MET A 69 -1.41 18.42 -11.06
CA MET A 69 -0.57 17.44 -10.37
C MET A 69 0.83 17.43 -10.96
N ALA A 70 1.83 17.25 -10.09
CA ALA A 70 3.20 16.98 -10.50
C ALA A 70 3.73 15.75 -9.76
N ILE A 71 4.43 14.87 -10.47
CA ILE A 71 5.06 13.67 -9.92
C ILE A 71 6.57 13.80 -10.06
N CYS A 72 7.27 13.71 -8.94
CA CYS A 72 8.71 13.75 -8.87
C CYS A 72 9.29 12.35 -8.73
N LYS A 73 10.08 11.92 -9.71
CA LYS A 73 10.96 10.75 -9.60
C LYS A 73 12.40 11.22 -9.77
N GLU A 74 13.15 11.15 -8.68
CA GLU A 74 14.48 11.73 -8.56
C GLU A 74 14.45 13.25 -8.80
N GLU A 75 14.81 13.69 -10.01
CA GLU A 75 14.76 15.09 -10.44
C GLU A 75 13.89 15.31 -11.68
N GLN A 76 13.25 14.24 -12.18
CA GLN A 76 12.28 14.31 -13.28
C GLN A 76 10.89 14.62 -12.73
N TRP A 77 10.19 15.51 -13.42
CA TRP A 77 8.86 16.00 -13.08
C TRP A 77 7.91 15.72 -14.22
N ASP A 78 6.88 14.93 -13.96
CA ASP A 78 5.76 14.76 -14.89
C ASP A 78 4.59 15.62 -14.42
N PHE A 79 4.02 16.43 -15.32
CA PHE A 79 2.92 17.36 -15.05
C PHE A 79 1.61 16.85 -15.65
N TYR A 80 0.52 17.08 -14.92
CA TYR A 80 -0.80 16.61 -15.29
C TYR A 80 -1.88 17.65 -14.97
N THR A 81 -2.94 17.64 -15.76
CA THR A 81 -4.17 18.40 -15.55
C THR A 81 -5.36 17.46 -15.48
N LYS A 82 -6.39 17.84 -14.73
CA LYS A 82 -7.63 17.06 -14.66
C LYS A 82 -8.77 17.82 -15.32
N SER A 83 -9.31 17.24 -16.40
CA SER A 83 -10.48 17.76 -17.12
C SER A 83 -11.76 16.97 -16.82
N ASP A 84 -11.63 15.71 -16.38
CA ASP A 84 -12.72 14.80 -16.04
C ASP A 84 -12.30 13.90 -14.85
N THR A 85 -12.38 12.58 -14.99
CA THR A 85 -12.24 11.64 -13.88
C THR A 85 -10.77 11.35 -13.56
N PHE A 86 -9.92 11.25 -14.57
CA PHE A 86 -8.48 10.98 -14.44
C PHE A 86 -7.64 12.21 -14.79
N PHE A 87 -6.40 12.20 -14.32
CA PHE A 87 -5.38 13.16 -14.72
C PHE A 87 -4.82 12.81 -16.10
N ASP A 88 -4.83 13.77 -17.00
CA ASP A 88 -4.22 13.72 -18.32
C ASP A 88 -2.77 14.20 -18.23
N TYR A 89 -1.84 13.47 -18.86
CA TYR A 89 -0.45 13.91 -18.96
C TYR A 89 -0.36 15.17 -19.82
N ALA A 90 0.32 16.19 -19.31
CA ALA A 90 0.49 17.47 -19.99
C ALA A 90 1.92 17.65 -20.51
N ASP A 91 2.93 17.52 -19.64
CA ASP A 91 4.34 17.73 -20.01
C ASP A 91 5.31 17.13 -18.99
N ASN A 92 6.62 17.21 -19.25
CA ASN A 92 7.67 16.87 -18.29
C ASN A 92 8.83 17.89 -18.29
N ASP A 93 9.55 17.96 -17.18
CA ASP A 93 10.80 18.72 -17.08
C ASP A 93 11.75 18.10 -16.04
N SER A 94 12.99 18.59 -15.97
CA SER A 94 14.04 18.10 -15.07
C SER A 94 14.60 19.25 -14.23
N LEU A 95 14.41 19.19 -12.91
CA LEU A 95 14.98 20.18 -12.00
C LEU A 95 15.26 19.60 -10.61
N ALA A 96 16.48 19.85 -10.13
CA ALA A 96 16.92 19.61 -8.75
C ALA A 96 16.29 20.64 -7.78
N ALA A 97 14.98 20.56 -7.62
CA ALA A 97 14.19 21.53 -6.87
C ALA A 97 14.42 21.44 -5.36
N LYS A 98 14.35 22.59 -4.69
CA LYS A 98 14.42 22.68 -3.22
C LYS A 98 13.03 22.85 -2.60
N ARG A 99 12.13 23.49 -3.34
CA ARG A 99 10.77 23.80 -2.92
C ARG A 99 9.79 23.54 -4.04
N ILE A 100 8.53 23.35 -3.67
CA ILE A 100 7.41 23.17 -4.57
C ILE A 100 6.20 23.95 -4.05
N GLY A 101 5.29 24.34 -4.92
CA GLY A 101 3.99 24.84 -4.50
C GLY A 101 3.25 25.54 -5.62
N VAL A 102 2.69 26.70 -5.32
CA VAL A 102 1.80 27.44 -6.22
C VAL A 102 2.31 28.85 -6.44
N VAL A 103 2.21 29.34 -7.67
CA VAL A 103 2.51 30.72 -8.05
C VAL A 103 1.29 31.37 -8.72
N LEU A 104 1.08 32.64 -8.43
CA LEU A 104 0.21 33.54 -9.17
C LEU A 104 1.09 34.68 -9.70
N LYS A 105 1.13 34.86 -11.01
CA LYS A 105 2.00 35.84 -11.64
C LYS A 105 1.53 37.26 -11.30
N ARG A 106 2.50 38.19 -11.26
CA ARG A 106 2.20 39.60 -11.00
C ARG A 106 1.19 40.16 -12.01
N GLY A 107 0.33 41.04 -11.53
CA GLY A 107 -0.77 41.59 -12.30
C GLY A 107 -1.45 42.76 -11.63
N THR A 108 -2.05 43.63 -12.44
CA THR A 108 -2.87 44.75 -11.96
C THR A 108 -4.28 44.25 -11.61
N ALA A 109 -4.95 44.84 -10.62
CA ALA A 109 -6.30 44.39 -10.22
C ALA A 109 -7.35 44.46 -11.36
N GLU A 110 -7.10 45.24 -12.41
CA GLU A 110 -7.96 45.31 -13.58
C GLU A 110 -7.79 44.05 -14.46
N GLY A 111 -8.71 43.09 -14.30
CA GLY A 111 -8.79 41.89 -15.13
C GLY A 111 -7.85 40.73 -14.76
N PHE A 112 -7.02 40.86 -13.72
CA PHE A 112 -6.38 39.70 -13.09
C PHE A 112 -7.27 39.19 -11.95
N VAL A 113 -7.45 37.89 -11.86
CA VAL A 113 -8.30 37.28 -10.82
C VAL A 113 -7.48 36.64 -9.69
N PRO A 114 -8.02 36.57 -8.46
CA PRO A 114 -7.40 35.78 -7.39
C PRO A 114 -7.36 34.28 -7.72
N LEU A 115 -6.36 33.60 -7.17
CA LEU A 115 -6.25 32.14 -7.17
C LEU A 115 -6.65 31.62 -5.79
N ASP A 116 -7.74 30.84 -5.73
CA ASP A 116 -8.25 30.28 -4.48
C ASP A 116 -7.85 28.81 -4.37
N ILE A 117 -6.87 28.50 -3.51
CA ILE A 117 -6.42 27.14 -3.24
C ILE A 117 -7.39 26.49 -2.25
N ASN A 118 -8.07 25.44 -2.68
CA ASN A 118 -9.00 24.66 -1.86
C ASN A 118 -8.23 23.59 -1.07
N LYS A 119 -7.30 22.90 -1.72
CA LYS A 119 -6.54 21.80 -1.10
C LYS A 119 -5.18 21.60 -1.78
N ILE A 120 -4.19 21.21 -0.98
CA ILE A 120 -2.88 20.70 -1.45
C ILE A 120 -2.70 19.32 -0.83
N ILE A 121 -2.44 18.32 -1.66
CA ILE A 121 -2.21 16.94 -1.25
C ILE A 121 -0.80 16.56 -1.68
N MET A 122 -0.06 15.91 -0.79
CA MET A 122 1.25 15.36 -1.09
C MET A 122 1.33 13.91 -0.64
N THR A 123 1.83 13.07 -1.53
CA THR A 123 1.95 11.63 -1.30
C THR A 123 3.29 11.11 -1.84
N THR A 124 3.66 9.88 -1.51
CA THR A 124 4.92 9.28 -2.01
C THR A 124 4.81 8.77 -3.46
N SER A 125 3.60 8.67 -4.00
CA SER A 125 3.28 8.21 -5.36
C SER A 125 1.85 8.58 -5.74
N ASN A 126 1.48 8.46 -7.01
CA ASN A 126 0.08 8.50 -7.49
C ASN A 126 -0.56 7.10 -7.63
N MET A 127 0.19 6.05 -7.27
CA MET A 127 -0.26 4.65 -7.36
C MET A 127 -0.66 4.10 -5.99
N LEU A 128 -1.75 3.35 -5.93
CA LEU A 128 -2.10 2.47 -4.83
C LEU A 128 -1.42 1.11 -5.02
N ARG A 129 -0.75 0.60 -3.99
CA ARG A 129 -0.02 -0.68 -4.06
C ARG A 129 -0.80 -1.79 -3.37
N LEU A 130 -1.17 -2.83 -4.11
CA LEU A 130 -1.74 -4.04 -3.54
C LEU A 130 -0.70 -5.17 -3.58
N ARG A 131 -0.50 -5.86 -2.47
CA ARG A 131 0.52 -6.91 -2.31
C ARG A 131 -0.09 -8.17 -1.71
N GLN A 132 0.64 -9.28 -1.82
CA GLN A 132 0.20 -10.61 -1.41
C GLN A 132 -1.06 -11.04 -2.15
N LEU A 133 -1.09 -10.77 -3.46
CA LEU A 133 -2.10 -11.27 -4.37
C LEU A 133 -1.51 -12.43 -5.17
N TYR A 134 -2.34 -13.40 -5.53
CA TYR A 134 -1.95 -14.46 -6.46
C TYR A 134 -2.01 -13.95 -7.90
N GLY A 135 -1.26 -14.62 -8.78
CA GLY A 135 -1.34 -14.39 -10.22
C GLY A 135 -2.76 -14.58 -10.74
N ASN A 136 -3.09 -13.88 -11.83
CA ASN A 136 -4.38 -13.87 -12.51
C ASN A 136 -5.58 -13.36 -11.69
N TYR A 137 -5.39 -12.95 -10.44
CA TYR A 137 -6.43 -12.28 -9.66
C TYR A 137 -6.81 -10.95 -10.33
N LYS A 138 -8.10 -10.66 -10.33
CA LYS A 138 -8.66 -9.44 -10.93
C LYS A 138 -8.93 -8.41 -9.85
N VAL A 139 -8.37 -7.22 -10.00
CA VAL A 139 -8.63 -6.07 -9.14
C VAL A 139 -9.43 -5.03 -9.88
N VAL A 140 -10.56 -4.63 -9.30
CA VAL A 140 -11.47 -3.62 -9.85
C VAL A 140 -11.46 -2.41 -8.92
N LEU A 141 -11.09 -1.25 -9.47
CA LEU A 141 -11.23 0.04 -8.80
C LEU A 141 -12.55 0.66 -9.24
N LYS A 142 -13.33 1.13 -8.26
CA LYS A 142 -14.63 1.78 -8.47
C LYS A 142 -14.67 3.13 -7.75
N ASP A 143 -15.51 4.03 -8.25
CA ASP A 143 -15.88 5.24 -7.53
C ASP A 143 -16.76 4.94 -6.30
N ALA A 144 -17.05 5.97 -5.50
CA ALA A 144 -17.89 5.85 -4.32
C ALA A 144 -19.35 5.44 -4.63
N ALA A 145 -19.82 5.64 -5.87
CA ALA A 145 -21.14 5.20 -6.33
C ALA A 145 -21.15 3.74 -6.83
N GLY A 146 -19.98 3.11 -6.94
CA GLY A 146 -19.80 1.73 -7.39
C GLY A 146 -19.61 1.57 -8.90
N ASN A 147 -19.41 2.67 -9.65
CA ASN A 147 -19.07 2.60 -11.07
C ASN A 147 -17.61 2.16 -11.23
N THR A 148 -17.36 1.24 -12.16
CA THR A 148 -16.01 0.75 -12.44
C THR A 148 -15.19 1.83 -13.14
N LEU A 149 -14.06 2.18 -12.53
CA LEU A 149 -13.07 3.12 -13.07
C LEU A 149 -11.92 2.39 -13.77
N SER A 150 -11.44 1.29 -13.20
CA SER A 150 -10.44 0.44 -13.84
C SER A 150 -10.58 -1.02 -13.43
N THR A 151 -10.11 -1.92 -14.30
CA THR A 151 -10.01 -3.35 -14.04
C THR A 151 -8.62 -3.79 -14.45
N ASN A 152 -7.90 -4.41 -13.52
CA ASN A 152 -6.51 -4.81 -13.68
C ASN A 152 -6.37 -6.29 -13.31
N ILE A 153 -5.45 -7.00 -13.97
CA ILE A 153 -5.17 -8.42 -13.69
C ILE A 153 -3.74 -8.51 -13.16
N VAL A 154 -3.56 -9.20 -12.03
CA VAL A 154 -2.23 -9.49 -11.49
C VAL A 154 -1.52 -10.41 -12.46
N ALA A 155 -0.36 -10.00 -12.98
CA ALA A 155 0.40 -10.85 -13.90
C ALA A 155 0.81 -12.17 -13.20
N ALA A 156 0.81 -13.28 -13.94
CA ALA A 156 1.00 -14.63 -13.38
C ALA A 156 2.28 -14.79 -12.51
N ALA A 157 3.34 -14.04 -12.80
CA ALA A 157 4.61 -14.09 -12.05
C ALA A 157 4.71 -13.06 -10.91
N HIS A 158 3.67 -12.24 -10.68
CA HIS A 158 3.69 -11.16 -9.70
C HIS A 158 2.88 -11.52 -8.45
N THR A 159 3.32 -11.02 -7.30
CA THR A 159 2.65 -11.22 -6.00
C THR A 159 1.83 -9.99 -5.57
N GLY A 160 1.39 -9.19 -6.53
CA GLY A 160 0.77 -7.87 -6.29
C GLY A 160 0.64 -7.03 -7.56
N ILE A 161 0.02 -5.86 -7.41
CA ILE A 161 -0.22 -4.92 -8.50
C ILE A 161 -0.19 -3.47 -8.00
N ASP A 162 0.22 -2.55 -8.86
CA ASP A 162 0.14 -1.10 -8.64
C ASP A 162 -1.01 -0.56 -9.50
N ILE A 163 -1.91 0.22 -8.88
CA ILE A 163 -3.12 0.75 -9.51
C ILE A 163 -3.03 2.27 -9.50
N LEU A 164 -3.18 2.88 -10.67
CA LEU A 164 -3.25 4.33 -10.79
C LEU A 164 -4.53 4.87 -10.14
N LEU A 165 -4.39 5.82 -9.22
CA LEU A 165 -5.53 6.49 -8.63
C LEU A 165 -6.00 7.67 -9.51
N PRO A 166 -7.32 7.96 -9.58
CA PRO A 166 -7.87 9.14 -10.27
C PRO A 166 -7.45 10.49 -9.65
N SER A 167 -6.98 10.47 -8.41
CA SER A 167 -6.43 11.60 -7.65
C SER A 167 -5.56 11.08 -6.50
N LEU A 168 -4.67 11.92 -5.96
CA LEU A 168 -3.77 11.51 -4.88
C LEU A 168 -4.51 11.20 -3.58
N GLU A 169 -5.67 11.81 -3.38
CA GLU A 169 -6.67 11.39 -2.39
C GLU A 169 -7.93 11.00 -3.15
N PHE A 170 -8.40 9.77 -2.97
CA PHE A 170 -9.49 9.21 -3.75
C PHE A 170 -10.43 8.40 -2.86
N GLU A 171 -11.69 8.81 -2.79
CA GLU A 171 -12.74 8.03 -2.13
C GLU A 171 -13.36 7.04 -3.13
N GLY A 172 -13.29 5.75 -2.80
CA GLY A 172 -13.85 4.73 -3.68
C GLY A 172 -13.82 3.33 -3.09
N ILE A 173 -13.92 2.35 -3.98
CA ILE A 173 -14.04 0.93 -3.63
C ILE A 173 -13.01 0.13 -4.41
N ILE A 174 -12.28 -0.74 -3.72
CA ILE A 174 -11.47 -1.79 -4.32
C ILE A 174 -12.21 -3.12 -4.13
N GLU A 175 -12.38 -3.86 -5.22
CA GLU A 175 -12.88 -5.23 -5.22
C GLU A 175 -11.83 -6.15 -5.85
N ILE A 176 -11.58 -7.29 -5.22
CA ILE A 176 -10.60 -8.28 -5.67
C ILE A 176 -11.34 -9.59 -5.90
N TYR A 177 -11.11 -10.18 -7.06
CA TYR A 177 -11.67 -11.44 -7.49
C TYR A 177 -10.56 -12.45 -7.78
N ASP A 178 -10.81 -13.72 -7.50
CA ASP A 178 -9.92 -14.82 -7.84
C ASP A 178 -9.99 -15.19 -9.35
N GLU A 179 -9.32 -16.29 -9.73
CA GLU A 179 -9.24 -16.76 -11.12
C GLU A 179 -10.61 -17.24 -11.63
N GLU A 180 -11.47 -17.73 -10.73
CA GLU A 180 -12.84 -18.15 -11.01
C GLU A 180 -13.85 -17.00 -11.11
N ASN A 181 -13.40 -15.75 -10.87
CA ASN A 181 -14.21 -14.53 -10.76
C ASN A 181 -15.12 -14.46 -9.52
N GLU A 182 -14.82 -15.19 -8.45
CA GLU A 182 -15.48 -15.02 -7.17
C GLU A 182 -14.90 -13.81 -6.43
N LEU A 183 -15.76 -13.02 -5.77
CA LEU A 183 -15.32 -11.86 -5.00
C LEU A 183 -14.70 -12.33 -3.68
N ILE A 184 -13.40 -12.14 -3.53
CA ILE A 184 -12.66 -12.57 -2.32
C ILE A 184 -12.42 -11.44 -1.32
N ALA A 185 -12.37 -10.19 -1.79
CA ALA A 185 -12.24 -9.04 -0.89
C ALA A 185 -12.85 -7.76 -1.47
N LYS A 186 -13.33 -6.92 -0.55
CA LYS A 186 -13.89 -5.60 -0.86
C LYS A 186 -13.51 -4.62 0.23
N LYS A 187 -13.06 -3.42 -0.17
CA LYS A 187 -12.79 -2.31 0.75
C LYS A 187 -13.28 -1.01 0.16
N GLN A 188 -14.12 -0.30 0.92
CA GLN A 188 -14.50 1.08 0.65
C GLN A 188 -13.80 1.99 1.65
N ALA A 189 -13.05 2.98 1.14
CA ALA A 189 -12.27 3.89 1.95
C ALA A 189 -11.84 5.12 1.13
N THR A 190 -11.24 6.09 1.81
CA THR A 190 -10.37 7.08 1.17
C THR A 190 -8.99 6.49 1.03
N PHE A 191 -8.54 6.31 -0.21
CA PHE A 191 -7.20 5.85 -0.55
C PHE A 191 -6.29 7.03 -0.83
N TYR A 192 -5.03 6.90 -0.40
CA TYR A 192 -3.99 7.87 -0.73
C TYR A 192 -2.96 7.25 -1.67
N GLY A 193 -2.45 8.04 -2.61
CA GLY A 193 -1.35 7.64 -3.46
C GLY A 193 -0.14 7.22 -2.62
N GLY A 194 0.54 6.15 -3.01
CA GLY A 194 1.66 5.60 -2.26
C GLY A 194 1.29 4.67 -1.09
N ASP A 195 0.01 4.59 -0.72
CA ASP A 195 -0.45 3.59 0.25
C ASP A 195 -0.18 2.16 -0.25
N MET A 196 0.07 1.27 0.71
CA MET A 196 0.23 -0.16 0.45
C MET A 196 -0.76 -0.97 1.28
N TYR A 197 -1.52 -1.84 0.62
CA TYR A 197 -2.41 -2.81 1.25
C TYR A 197 -1.94 -4.21 0.93
N CYS A 198 -1.77 -5.02 1.97
CA CYS A 198 -1.40 -6.41 1.87
C CYS A 198 -2.66 -7.27 2.09
N MET A 199 -2.91 -8.20 1.16
CA MET A 199 -4.06 -9.10 1.17
C MET A 199 -3.83 -10.39 1.95
N GLY A 200 -2.59 -10.66 2.36
CA GLY A 200 -2.30 -11.85 3.15
C GLY A 200 -2.97 -11.76 4.51
N SER A 201 -3.56 -12.88 4.92
CA SER A 201 -3.98 -13.06 6.29
C SER A 201 -2.72 -13.33 7.12
N SER A 202 -2.42 -12.51 8.13
CA SER A 202 -1.36 -12.87 9.07
C SER A 202 -1.96 -13.80 10.11
N LEU A 203 -1.79 -15.12 9.91
CA LEU A 203 -2.00 -16.06 10.99
C LEU A 203 -0.73 -16.11 11.85
N GLN A 204 -0.89 -15.86 13.14
CA GLN A 204 0.20 -15.96 14.11
C GLN A 204 0.14 -17.33 14.80
N ILE A 205 1.29 -17.87 15.18
CA ILE A 205 1.34 -19.00 16.12
C ILE A 205 1.88 -18.46 17.44
N LYS A 206 1.13 -18.67 18.53
CA LYS A 206 1.52 -18.26 19.88
C LYS A 206 1.79 -19.46 20.78
N MET A 207 2.79 -19.31 21.65
CA MET A 207 3.08 -20.18 22.79
C MET A 207 3.12 -19.31 24.04
N ASP A 208 2.38 -19.67 25.09
CA ASP A 208 2.31 -18.90 26.34
C ASP A 208 2.04 -17.40 26.12
N SER A 209 1.07 -17.10 25.23
CA SER A 209 0.66 -15.75 24.81
C SER A 209 1.68 -14.95 23.99
N ASN A 210 2.87 -15.49 23.73
CA ASN A 210 3.89 -14.84 22.88
C ASN A 210 3.91 -15.47 21.49
N GLU A 211 4.04 -14.64 20.46
CA GLU A 211 4.22 -15.11 19.08
C GLU A 211 5.55 -15.86 18.94
N LEU A 212 5.54 -16.98 18.20
CA LEU A 212 6.76 -17.70 17.87
C LEU A 212 7.68 -16.80 17.04
N ASN A 213 8.95 -16.75 17.44
CA ASN A 213 9.94 -15.96 16.71
C ASN A 213 10.25 -16.63 15.36
N THR A 214 10.32 -15.83 14.30
CA THR A 214 10.62 -16.28 12.92
C THR A 214 12.10 -16.42 12.62
N THR A 215 12.96 -15.88 13.50
CA THR A 215 14.41 -15.80 13.34
C THR A 215 15.18 -16.55 14.43
N ASP A 216 14.74 -16.45 15.68
CA ASP A 216 15.38 -17.12 16.81
C ASP A 216 14.58 -18.37 17.24
N PRO A 217 15.26 -19.45 17.66
CA PRO A 217 14.59 -20.65 18.16
C PRO A 217 13.73 -20.34 19.39
N THR A 218 12.48 -20.82 19.37
CA THR A 218 11.61 -20.80 20.55
C THR A 218 11.88 -22.03 21.43
N ASN A 219 12.18 -21.81 22.71
CA ASN A 219 12.46 -22.91 23.64
C ASN A 219 11.15 -23.59 24.11
N LEU A 220 10.97 -24.87 23.77
CA LEU A 220 9.79 -25.66 24.13
C LEU A 220 9.81 -26.20 25.57
N GLY A 221 10.92 -26.00 26.30
CA GLY A 221 11.17 -26.52 27.64
C GLY A 221 11.82 -27.90 27.67
N TYR A 222 11.93 -28.46 28.87
CA TYR A 222 12.59 -29.75 29.10
C TYR A 222 11.64 -30.94 28.83
N MET A 223 12.18 -32.01 28.26
CA MET A 223 11.49 -33.29 28.15
C MET A 223 11.36 -33.96 29.53
N VAL A 224 10.21 -34.58 29.78
CA VAL A 224 9.95 -35.43 30.94
C VAL A 224 9.54 -36.81 30.42
N ASN A 225 10.17 -37.87 30.90
CA ASN A 225 9.92 -39.24 30.42
C ASN A 225 10.11 -39.41 28.89
N ASN A 226 11.17 -38.80 28.33
CA ASN A 226 11.51 -38.81 26.90
C ASN A 226 10.49 -38.11 25.97
N GLU A 227 9.56 -37.34 26.54
CA GLU A 227 8.53 -36.65 25.79
C GLU A 227 8.36 -35.21 26.27
N ARG A 228 7.93 -34.35 25.35
CA ARG A 228 7.43 -33.01 25.66
C ARG A 228 6.21 -32.73 24.80
N ILE A 229 5.09 -32.38 25.43
CA ILE A 229 3.90 -31.90 24.73
C ILE A 229 3.72 -30.42 25.08
N VAL A 230 3.54 -29.58 24.06
CA VAL A 230 3.34 -28.14 24.18
C VAL A 230 2.05 -27.76 23.47
N LYS A 231 1.20 -26.99 24.16
CA LYS A 231 0.02 -26.39 23.56
C LYS A 231 0.41 -25.07 22.89
N MET A 232 -0.04 -24.87 21.66
CA MET A 232 0.14 -23.65 20.89
C MET A 232 -1.20 -23.20 20.32
N THR A 233 -1.28 -21.94 19.90
CA THR A 233 -2.51 -21.33 19.42
C THR A 233 -2.28 -20.60 18.12
N ILE A 234 -3.06 -20.94 17.09
CA ILE A 234 -3.17 -20.12 15.88
C ILE A 234 -4.08 -18.94 16.21
N VAL A 235 -3.67 -17.73 15.86
CA VAL A 235 -4.46 -16.52 16.03
C VAL A 235 -4.80 -15.94 14.67
N ASN A 236 -6.09 -15.76 14.41
CA ASN A 236 -6.59 -15.07 13.23
C ASN A 236 -7.01 -13.63 13.61
N ASP A 237 -6.05 -12.71 13.58
CA ASP A 237 -6.30 -11.28 13.81
C ASP A 237 -6.85 -10.57 12.56
N ASN A 238 -7.21 -11.32 11.50
CA ASN A 238 -7.76 -10.76 10.27
C ASN A 238 -9.26 -10.47 10.41
N ILE A 239 -9.78 -9.63 9.50
CA ILE A 239 -11.20 -9.24 9.45
C ILE A 239 -12.07 -10.37 8.84
N GLY A 240 -11.45 -11.26 8.06
CA GLY A 240 -12.08 -12.45 7.47
C GLY A 240 -11.68 -13.75 8.17
N ALA A 241 -12.47 -14.80 7.99
CA ALA A 241 -12.07 -16.14 8.41
C ALA A 241 -10.89 -16.62 7.55
N ALA A 242 -9.87 -17.18 8.18
CA ALA A 242 -8.82 -17.89 7.46
C ALA A 242 -9.29 -19.32 7.23
N THR A 243 -9.14 -19.83 6.00
CA THR A 243 -9.65 -21.15 5.60
C THR A 243 -8.55 -22.00 5.02
N ASN A 244 -8.79 -23.31 4.97
CA ASN A 244 -7.87 -24.28 4.38
C ASN A 244 -6.46 -24.21 5.00
N ILE A 245 -6.40 -24.04 6.32
CA ILE A 245 -5.16 -23.83 7.05
C ILE A 245 -4.46 -25.18 7.18
N LYS A 246 -3.19 -25.20 6.83
CA LYS A 246 -2.32 -26.35 6.85
C LYS A 246 -1.14 -26.07 7.76
N LEU A 247 -1.01 -26.87 8.81
CA LEU A 247 0.15 -26.87 9.70
C LEU A 247 0.99 -28.11 9.43
N SER A 248 2.31 -27.96 9.41
CA SER A 248 3.24 -29.08 9.25
C SER A 248 4.53 -28.87 10.03
N ILE A 249 5.12 -29.99 10.46
CA ILE A 249 6.48 -30.02 11.00
C ILE A 249 7.46 -30.09 9.82
N GLN A 250 8.44 -29.18 9.81
CA GLN A 250 9.45 -29.09 8.76
C GLN A 250 10.87 -29.18 9.30
N GLN A 251 11.76 -29.64 8.44
CA GLN A 251 13.19 -29.69 8.71
C GLN A 251 13.76 -28.27 8.90
N TYR A 252 14.60 -28.11 9.93
CA TYR A 252 15.38 -26.90 10.13
C TYR A 252 16.81 -27.15 9.64
N MET A 253 17.20 -26.52 8.53
CA MET A 253 18.51 -26.72 7.88
C MET A 253 18.79 -28.22 7.66
N GLU A 254 19.94 -28.72 8.08
CA GLU A 254 20.32 -30.14 8.01
C GLU A 254 20.02 -30.91 9.31
N LYS A 255 19.29 -30.31 10.26
CA LYS A 255 19.01 -30.92 11.57
C LYS A 255 17.86 -31.93 11.49
N VAL A 256 17.96 -32.99 12.26
CA VAL A 256 16.99 -34.11 12.25
C VAL A 256 15.79 -33.92 13.17
N GLY A 257 15.66 -32.79 13.87
CA GLY A 257 14.66 -32.62 14.93
C GLY A 257 13.22 -32.74 14.49
N TYR A 258 12.94 -32.49 13.21
CA TYR A 258 11.61 -32.65 12.63
C TYR A 258 11.11 -34.09 12.67
N THR A 259 11.99 -35.10 12.72
CA THR A 259 11.58 -36.51 12.81
C THR A 259 11.10 -36.89 14.21
N TRP A 260 11.35 -36.04 15.20
CA TRP A 260 10.96 -36.25 16.61
C TRP A 260 9.68 -35.50 16.95
N ALA A 261 9.24 -34.59 16.08
CA ALA A 261 8.12 -33.69 16.33
C ALA A 261 6.89 -34.12 15.52
N LEU A 262 5.74 -34.12 16.18
CA LEU A 262 4.43 -34.35 15.60
C LEU A 262 3.47 -33.27 16.09
N ILE A 263 2.38 -33.07 15.36
CA ILE A 263 1.33 -32.09 15.65
C ILE A 263 -0.05 -32.73 15.69
N SER A 264 -0.95 -32.15 16.47
CA SER A 264 -2.30 -32.65 16.69
C SER A 264 -3.29 -31.52 16.95
N LEU A 265 -4.53 -31.65 16.47
CA LEU A 265 -5.63 -30.72 16.79
C LEU A 265 -6.42 -31.09 18.04
N ASP A 266 -6.38 -32.35 18.47
CA ASP A 266 -7.16 -32.86 19.61
C ASP A 266 -6.27 -33.28 20.78
N GLY A 267 -4.94 -33.19 20.61
CA GLY A 267 -3.96 -33.59 21.60
C GLY A 267 -3.75 -35.11 21.70
N THR A 268 -4.37 -35.91 20.82
CA THR A 268 -4.36 -37.38 20.85
C THR A 268 -3.91 -38.01 19.52
N ASN A 269 -4.38 -37.49 18.39
CA ASN A 269 -4.04 -37.96 17.05
C ASN A 269 -2.91 -37.10 16.48
N TYR A 270 -1.69 -37.64 16.52
CA TYR A 270 -0.47 -36.94 16.13
C TYR A 270 0.00 -37.37 14.74
N SER A 271 0.37 -36.39 13.92
CA SER A 271 0.89 -36.56 12.55
C SER A 271 1.97 -35.51 12.26
N ASN A 272 2.68 -35.63 11.13
CA ASN A 272 3.61 -34.58 10.68
C ASN A 272 2.89 -33.35 10.13
N GLU A 273 1.59 -33.46 9.87
CA GLU A 273 0.78 -32.50 9.15
C GLU A 273 -0.69 -32.61 9.57
N ILE A 274 -1.34 -31.48 9.80
CA ILE A 274 -2.77 -31.38 10.11
C ILE A 274 -3.43 -30.33 9.23
N GLN A 275 -4.70 -30.59 8.92
CA GLN A 275 -5.57 -29.68 8.19
C GLN A 275 -6.59 -29.08 9.15
N ILE A 276 -6.83 -27.78 9.03
CA ILE A 276 -7.81 -27.02 9.81
C ILE A 276 -8.73 -26.32 8.80
N ASP A 277 -10.02 -26.62 8.87
CA ASP A 277 -11.00 -26.12 7.91
C ASP A 277 -11.05 -24.59 7.90
N SER A 278 -11.20 -23.98 9.08
CA SER A 278 -11.15 -22.54 9.24
C SER A 278 -10.86 -22.08 10.67
N VAL A 279 -10.42 -20.83 10.79
CA VAL A 279 -10.43 -20.05 12.03
C VAL A 279 -11.21 -18.76 11.72
N ALA A 280 -12.27 -18.49 12.50
CA ALA A 280 -13.10 -17.31 12.28
C ALA A 280 -12.29 -16.01 12.44
N ALA A 281 -12.83 -14.91 11.92
CA ALA A 281 -12.22 -13.59 12.10
C ALA A 281 -12.15 -13.22 13.58
N GLN A 282 -11.02 -12.65 14.01
CA GLN A 282 -10.77 -12.28 15.42
C GLN A 282 -10.89 -13.47 16.39
N ASP A 283 -10.59 -14.68 15.92
CA ASP A 283 -10.71 -15.93 16.70
C ASP A 283 -9.39 -16.70 16.72
N THR A 284 -9.35 -17.75 17.53
CA THR A 284 -8.16 -18.55 17.78
C THR A 284 -8.45 -20.04 17.68
N ARG A 285 -7.40 -20.82 17.40
CA ARG A 285 -7.49 -22.28 17.37
C ARG A 285 -6.27 -22.92 18.00
N ASP A 286 -6.53 -23.73 19.02
CA ASP A 286 -5.49 -24.48 19.70
C ASP A 286 -5.05 -25.72 18.93
N PHE A 287 -3.77 -26.04 19.05
CA PHE A 287 -3.16 -27.28 18.60
C PHE A 287 -2.03 -27.70 19.56
N TRP A 288 -1.54 -28.92 19.41
CA TRP A 288 -0.51 -29.50 20.27
C TRP A 288 0.68 -29.93 19.42
N VAL A 289 1.89 -29.63 19.91
CA VAL A 289 3.15 -30.13 19.38
C VAL A 289 3.69 -31.14 20.37
N LYS A 290 3.95 -32.36 19.90
CA LYS A 290 4.58 -33.43 20.67
C LYS A 290 5.98 -33.68 20.13
N VAL A 291 6.98 -33.58 21.00
CA VAL A 291 8.37 -33.94 20.71
C VAL A 291 8.71 -35.18 21.52
N ALA A 292 9.03 -36.28 20.83
CA ALA A 292 9.41 -37.55 21.45
C ALA A 292 10.82 -37.94 20.98
N LYS A 293 11.71 -38.21 21.93
CA LYS A 293 13.10 -38.58 21.62
C LYS A 293 13.16 -39.92 20.90
N ASP A 294 13.85 -39.97 19.76
CA ASP A 294 14.29 -41.24 19.20
C ASP A 294 15.44 -41.80 20.06
N THR A 295 15.20 -42.94 20.69
CA THR A 295 16.19 -43.60 21.55
C THR A 295 17.39 -44.15 20.80
N ASN A 296 17.33 -44.26 19.47
CA ASN A 296 18.43 -44.73 18.62
C ASN A 296 19.37 -43.62 18.16
N PHE A 297 19.09 -42.36 18.49
CA PHE A 297 19.87 -41.21 18.06
C PHE A 297 20.46 -40.44 19.26
N LEU A 298 21.79 -40.39 19.32
CA LEU A 298 22.55 -39.62 20.29
C LEU A 298 22.98 -38.30 19.66
N ALA A 299 22.37 -37.20 20.09
CA ALA A 299 22.76 -35.85 19.72
C ALA A 299 23.35 -35.13 20.94
N PHE A 300 24.51 -34.48 20.76
CA PHE A 300 25.13 -33.61 21.78
C PHE A 300 24.76 -32.13 21.60
N GLU A 301 24.05 -31.79 20.53
CA GLU A 301 23.58 -30.43 20.22
C GLU A 301 22.07 -30.28 20.45
N PRO A 302 21.58 -29.04 20.69
CA PRO A 302 20.16 -28.76 20.69
C PRO A 302 19.52 -29.18 19.36
N ILE A 303 18.30 -29.71 19.45
CA ILE A 303 17.57 -30.25 18.32
C ILE A 303 16.50 -29.24 17.90
N TYR A 304 16.45 -28.93 16.61
CA TYR A 304 15.60 -27.89 16.04
C TYR A 304 14.68 -28.46 14.95
N PHE A 305 13.52 -27.85 14.80
CA PHE A 305 12.56 -28.07 13.73
C PHE A 305 11.77 -26.78 13.50
N ASN A 306 11.10 -26.68 12.35
CA ASN A 306 10.22 -25.57 12.02
C ASN A 306 8.76 -26.02 12.12
N ILE A 307 7.88 -25.09 12.46
CA ILE A 307 6.44 -25.23 12.23
C ILE A 307 6.11 -24.37 11.01
N HIS A 308 5.58 -24.99 9.97
CA HIS A 308 5.18 -24.31 8.75
C HIS A 308 3.67 -24.18 8.70
N LEU A 309 3.21 -22.94 8.52
CA LEU A 309 1.80 -22.58 8.40
C LEU A 309 1.54 -22.07 6.98
N LYS A 310 0.50 -22.61 6.35
CA LYS A 310 -0.04 -22.16 5.07
C LYS A 310 -1.55 -22.05 5.17
N HIS A 311 -2.18 -21.09 4.50
CA HIS A 311 -3.63 -21.00 4.37
C HIS A 311 -3.99 -20.34 3.03
N ASN A 312 -5.28 -20.32 2.70
CA ASN A 312 -5.81 -19.60 1.53
C ASN A 312 -6.17 -18.15 1.91
#